data_AF-A0AAD7XTU6-F1
#
_entry.id   AF-A0AAD7XTU6-F1
#
_cell.length_a   1.000
_cell.length_b   1.000
_cell.length_c   1.000
_cell.angle_alpha   90.00
_cell.angle_beta   90.00
_cell.angle_gamma   90.00
#
_symmetry.space_group_name_H-M   'P 1'
#
loop_
_entity.id
_entity.type
_entity.pdbx_description
1 polymer ?
#
loop_
_entity_poly.entity_id
_entity_poly.type
_entity_poly.pdbx_seq_one_letter_code
_entity_poly.pdbx_strand_id
1 'polypeptide(L)'
;MRNVALYLFALVCLILHIQLVQAEDYPKPFQEIYVGYQEHVCYNASKYTANDTVTFFFDEDRSSNVAHGPATKGCFTYIVPQGALTPPGRNSSTLLGVVRRNFYLWEVIGFPVRVVEPPRNETDSS
;
A
#
# COMPACT_ATOMS: atom_id res chain seq x y z
N MET A 1 19.96 -7.04 -40.02
CA MET A 1 20.53 -6.82 -38.67
C MET A 1 20.07 -5.51 -38.02
N ARG A 2 20.03 -4.36 -38.73
CA ARG A 2 19.61 -3.06 -38.16
C ARG A 2 18.18 -3.03 -37.58
N ASN A 3 17.21 -3.68 -38.24
CA ASN A 3 15.82 -3.67 -37.79
C ASN A 3 15.59 -4.52 -36.53
N VAL A 4 16.34 -5.62 -36.37
CA VAL A 4 16.23 -6.50 -35.19
C VAL A 4 16.77 -5.81 -33.93
N ALA A 5 17.84 -5.03 -34.05
CA ALA A 5 18.40 -4.24 -32.95
C ALA A 5 17.42 -3.16 -32.45
N LEU A 6 16.69 -2.50 -33.36
CA LEU A 6 15.67 -1.50 -33.01
C LEU A 6 14.49 -2.13 -32.26
N TYR A 7 14.02 -3.31 -32.70
CA TYR A 7 12.94 -4.03 -32.00
C TYR A 7 13.38 -4.50 -30.60
N LEU A 8 14.61 -5.00 -30.44
CA LEU A 8 15.14 -5.38 -29.13
C LEU A 8 15.25 -4.18 -28.19
N PHE A 9 15.72 -3.04 -28.69
CA PHE A 9 15.80 -1.82 -27.89
C PHE A 9 14.42 -1.33 -27.43
N ALA A 10 13.43 -1.31 -28.35
CA ALA A 10 12.06 -0.96 -28.01
C ALA A 10 11.42 -1.91 -26.99
N LEU A 11 11.67 -3.22 -27.12
CA LEU A 11 11.19 -4.23 -26.17
C LEU A 11 11.79 -4.02 -24.78
N VAL A 12 13.10 -3.75 -24.69
CA VAL A 12 13.78 -3.47 -23.41
C VAL A 12 13.23 -2.19 -22.77
N CYS A 13 13.03 -1.12 -23.55
CA CYS A 13 12.42 0.11 -23.04
C CYS A 13 10.99 -0.14 -22.54
N LEU A 14 10.18 -0.91 -23.26
CA LEU A 14 8.82 -1.25 -22.85
C LEU A 14 8.81 -2.05 -21.54
N ILE A 15 9.67 -3.06 -21.43
CA ILE A 15 9.82 -3.85 -20.19
C ILE A 15 10.27 -2.94 -19.04
N LEU A 16 11.26 -2.07 -19.24
CA LEU A 16 11.70 -1.14 -18.21
C LEU A 16 10.59 -0.20 -17.74
N HIS A 17 9.79 0.34 -18.68
CA HIS A 17 8.66 1.21 -18.34
C HIS A 17 7.59 0.48 -17.53
N ILE A 18 7.23 -0.75 -17.92
CA ILE A 18 6.25 -1.56 -17.20
C ILE A 18 6.74 -1.83 -15.76
N GLN A 19 8.02 -2.18 -15.60
CA GLN A 19 8.60 -2.43 -14.27
C GLN A 19 8.63 -1.16 -13.41
N LEU A 20 8.93 0.00 -14.01
CA LEU A 20 8.98 1.28 -13.29
C LEU A 20 7.61 1.74 -12.81
N VAL A 21 6.57 1.63 -13.65
CA VAL A 21 5.19 2.01 -13.30
C VAL A 21 4.64 1.13 -12.18
N GLN A 22 4.89 -0.17 -12.23
CA GLN A 22 4.47 -1.09 -11.15
C GLN A 22 5.13 -0.75 -9.81
N ALA A 23 6.33 -0.17 -9.80
CA ALA A 23 7.06 0.15 -8.58
C ALA A 23 6.61 1.45 -7.89
N GLU A 24 5.96 2.38 -8.61
CA GLU A 24 5.46 3.62 -8.01
C GLU A 24 4.22 3.41 -7.14
N ASP A 25 3.36 2.47 -7.50
CA ASP A 25 2.09 2.22 -6.79
C ASP A 25 2.27 1.38 -5.51
N TYR A 26 3.41 0.70 -5.33
CA TYR A 26 3.66 -0.08 -4.13
C TYR A 26 4.09 0.81 -2.95
N PRO A 27 3.58 0.55 -1.73
CA PRO A 27 3.95 1.32 -0.55
C PRO A 27 5.46 1.32 -0.34
N LYS A 28 6.06 2.50 -0.25
CA LYS A 28 7.48 2.64 0.07
C LYS A 28 7.68 2.49 1.57
N PRO A 29 8.66 1.70 2.02
CA PRO A 29 8.97 1.60 3.45
C PRO A 29 9.20 2.98 4.06
N PHE A 30 8.57 3.23 5.21
CA PHE A 30 8.69 4.48 5.97
C PHE A 30 8.15 5.73 5.25
N GLN A 31 7.34 5.55 4.20
CA GLN A 31 6.61 6.65 3.59
C GLN A 31 5.77 7.38 4.64
N GLU A 32 5.87 8.70 4.65
CA GLU A 32 5.01 9.54 5.47
C GLU A 32 3.61 9.60 4.86
N ILE A 33 2.61 9.29 5.68
CA ILE A 33 1.20 9.40 5.35
C ILE A 33 0.49 10.16 6.47
N TYR A 34 -0.56 10.88 6.11
CA TYR A 34 -1.21 11.83 7.00
C TYR A 34 -2.54 11.32 7.50
N VAL A 35 -2.79 11.47 8.80
CA VAL A 35 -4.10 11.17 9.36
C VAL A 35 -5.19 12.00 8.68
N GLY A 36 -6.34 11.35 8.42
CA GLY A 36 -7.50 11.98 7.78
C GLY A 36 -7.39 12.09 6.25
N TYR A 37 -6.23 11.77 5.68
CA TYR A 37 -6.03 11.83 4.23
C TYR A 37 -6.41 10.49 3.60
N GLN A 38 -6.82 10.57 2.33
CA GLN A 38 -7.08 9.38 1.52
C GLN A 38 -5.77 8.84 0.98
N GLU A 39 -5.51 7.57 1.29
CA GLU A 39 -4.34 6.83 0.86
C GLU A 39 -4.74 5.60 0.07
N HIS A 40 -3.76 4.97 -0.56
CA HIS A 40 -3.93 3.67 -1.22
C HIS A 40 -2.81 2.70 -0.85
N VAL A 41 -3.12 1.41 -0.96
CA VAL A 41 -2.19 0.31 -0.78
C VAL A 41 -2.36 -0.63 -1.97
N CYS A 42 -1.27 -0.85 -2.70
CA CYS A 42 -1.20 -1.87 -3.75
C CYS A 42 -0.26 -3.00 -3.33
N TYR A 43 -0.50 -4.20 -3.84
CA TYR A 43 0.37 -5.37 -3.68
C TYR A 43 0.20 -6.33 -4.87
N ASN A 44 1.19 -7.19 -5.09
CA ASN A 44 1.14 -8.17 -6.17
C ASN A 44 0.04 -9.20 -5.90
N ALA A 45 -1.04 -9.12 -6.68
CA ALA A 45 -2.21 -9.98 -6.53
C ALA A 45 -2.18 -11.28 -7.34
N SER A 46 -1.14 -11.51 -8.16
CA SER A 46 -1.09 -12.62 -9.12
C SER A 46 -1.16 -14.02 -8.48
N LYS A 47 -0.82 -14.15 -7.20
CA LYS A 47 -0.84 -15.41 -6.45
C LYS A 47 -2.16 -15.71 -5.74
N TYR A 48 -3.13 -14.80 -5.79
CA TYR A 48 -4.42 -14.95 -5.11
C TYR A 48 -5.53 -15.42 -6.05
N THR A 49 -6.55 -16.03 -5.45
CA THR A 49 -7.71 -16.61 -6.14
C THR A 49 -9.00 -15.90 -5.74
N ALA A 50 -10.11 -16.18 -6.43
CA ALA A 50 -11.42 -15.59 -6.12
C ALA A 50 -11.94 -15.92 -4.70
N ASN A 51 -11.40 -16.96 -4.05
CA ASN A 51 -11.76 -17.35 -2.68
C ASN A 51 -10.88 -16.69 -1.61
N ASP A 52 -9.89 -15.89 -2.01
CA ASP A 52 -9.00 -15.19 -1.11
C ASP A 52 -9.57 -13.80 -0.81
N THR A 53 -9.64 -13.46 0.46
CA THR A 53 -10.05 -12.13 0.94
C THR A 53 -8.89 -11.49 1.70
N VAL A 54 -8.83 -10.17 1.71
CA VAL A 54 -7.86 -9.41 2.49
C VAL A 54 -8.59 -8.38 3.35
N THR A 55 -8.05 -8.13 4.53
CA THR A 55 -8.48 -7.05 5.42
C THR A 55 -7.26 -6.28 5.88
N PHE A 56 -7.32 -4.96 5.75
CA PHE A 56 -6.26 -4.05 6.13
C PHE A 56 -6.61 -3.31 7.42
N PHE A 57 -5.62 -3.17 8.30
CA PHE A 57 -5.68 -2.36 9.52
C PHE A 57 -4.26 -1.92 9.91
N PHE A 58 -4.16 -0.92 10.77
CA PHE A 58 -2.88 -0.49 11.34
C PHE A 58 -2.60 -1.28 12.62
N ASP A 59 -1.35 -1.72 12.82
CA ASP A 59 -0.96 -2.43 14.05
C ASP A 59 -1.16 -1.62 15.34
N GLU A 60 -1.08 -0.29 15.25
CA GLU A 60 -1.38 0.66 16.32
C GLU A 60 -2.90 0.88 16.53
N ASP A 61 -3.73 0.63 15.51
CA ASP A 61 -5.20 0.65 15.60
C ASP A 61 -5.82 -0.64 15.03
N ARG A 62 -5.72 -1.71 15.83
CA ARG A 62 -6.22 -3.04 15.46
C ARG A 62 -7.75 -3.15 15.54
N SER A 63 -8.42 -2.12 16.05
CA SER A 63 -9.88 -2.11 16.19
C SER A 63 -10.58 -1.65 14.91
N SER A 64 -9.86 -0.92 14.06
CA SER A 64 -10.39 -0.31 12.83
C SER A 64 -9.88 -1.03 11.58
N ASN A 65 -10.78 -1.68 10.85
CA ASN A 65 -10.48 -2.13 9.48
C ASN A 65 -10.53 -0.91 8.56
N VAL A 66 -9.43 -0.60 7.87
CA VAL A 66 -9.35 0.55 6.95
C VAL A 66 -9.74 0.19 5.52
N ALA A 67 -9.58 -1.08 5.13
CA ALA A 67 -10.06 -1.60 3.84
C ALA A 67 -10.28 -3.12 3.90
N HIS A 68 -11.17 -3.64 3.07
CA HIS A 68 -11.35 -5.09 2.92
C HIS A 68 -11.91 -5.45 1.54
N GLY A 69 -11.75 -6.69 1.12
CA GLY A 69 -12.35 -7.20 -0.11
C GLY A 69 -11.62 -8.41 -0.71
N PRO A 70 -11.90 -8.75 -1.97
CA PRO A 70 -11.21 -9.82 -2.69
C PRO A 70 -9.71 -9.52 -2.81
N ALA A 71 -8.87 -10.49 -2.44
CA ALA A 71 -7.42 -10.32 -2.49
C ALA A 71 -6.89 -10.15 -3.93
N THR A 72 -7.66 -10.60 -4.92
CA THR A 72 -7.38 -10.43 -6.35
C THR A 72 -7.46 -8.98 -6.83
N LYS A 73 -8.10 -8.08 -6.07
CA LYS A 73 -8.20 -6.65 -6.42
C LYS A 73 -6.82 -5.97 -6.47
N GLY A 74 -5.90 -6.38 -5.60
CA GLY A 74 -4.52 -5.88 -5.55
C GLY A 74 -4.33 -4.47 -5.00
N CYS A 75 -5.27 -3.55 -5.25
CA CYS A 75 -5.21 -2.17 -4.78
C CYS A 75 -6.46 -1.77 -3.98
N PHE A 76 -6.25 -1.09 -2.86
CA PHE A 76 -7.31 -0.61 -1.97
C PHE A 76 -7.08 0.84 -1.59
N THR A 77 -8.17 1.58 -1.45
CA THR A 77 -8.18 2.98 -1.00
C THR A 77 -8.78 3.03 0.39
N TYR A 78 -8.26 3.90 1.26
CA TYR A 78 -8.72 4.05 2.63
C TYR A 78 -8.44 5.45 3.16
N ILE A 79 -9.09 5.81 4.28
CA ILE A 79 -8.75 7.01 5.06
C ILE A 79 -7.88 6.60 6.23
N VAL A 80 -6.78 7.32 6.46
CA VAL A 80 -5.87 7.04 7.58
C VAL A 80 -6.54 7.44 8.90
N PRO A 81 -6.76 6.53 9.86
CA PRO A 81 -7.43 6.84 11.11
C PRO A 81 -6.49 7.52 12.12
N GLN A 82 -7.04 8.30 13.06
CA GLN A 82 -6.26 8.95 14.12
C GLN A 82 -5.50 7.95 15.00
N GLY A 83 -6.07 6.76 15.23
CA GLY A 83 -5.42 5.71 16.01
C GLY A 83 -4.17 5.12 15.36
N ALA A 84 -3.92 5.38 14.06
CA ALA A 84 -2.77 4.82 13.34
C ALA A 84 -1.46 5.60 13.56
N LEU A 85 -1.51 6.76 14.24
CA LEU A 85 -0.34 7.62 14.49
C LEU A 85 0.86 6.81 14.98
N THR A 86 2.02 7.06 14.38
CA THR A 86 3.25 6.42 14.82
C THR A 86 3.58 6.87 16.25
N PRO A 87 3.71 5.93 17.21
CA PRO A 87 3.96 6.29 18.60
C PRO A 87 5.28 7.05 18.78
N PRO A 88 5.35 8.01 19.72
CA PRO A 88 6.59 8.69 20.04
C PRO A 88 7.71 7.70 20.38
N GLY A 89 8.90 7.88 19.79
CA GLY A 89 10.04 6.99 19.97
C GLY A 89 10.03 5.73 19.08
N ARG A 90 9.00 5.52 18.24
CA ARG A 90 9.01 4.53 17.15
C ARG A 90 9.32 5.19 15.82
N ASN A 91 9.96 4.44 14.93
CA ASN A 91 10.27 4.92 13.58
C ASN A 91 9.09 4.78 12.61
N SER A 92 8.19 3.82 12.88
CA SER A 92 7.08 3.46 11.99
C SER A 92 5.91 2.83 12.74
N SER A 93 4.74 2.92 12.13
CA SER A 93 3.60 2.00 12.30
C SER A 93 3.61 0.98 11.15
N THR A 94 2.79 -0.06 11.24
CA THR A 94 2.67 -1.08 10.19
C THR A 94 1.23 -1.17 9.70
N LEU A 95 1.01 -0.93 8.40
CA LEU A 95 -0.23 -1.32 7.75
C LEU A 95 -0.16 -2.82 7.46
N LEU A 96 -1.06 -3.60 8.06
CA LEU A 96 -1.13 -5.04 7.94
C LEU A 96 -2.32 -5.45 7.07
N GLY A 97 -2.05 -6.26 6.05
CA GLY A 97 -3.06 -6.94 5.23
C GLY A 97 -3.15 -8.41 5.62
N VAL A 98 -4.22 -8.80 6.30
CA VAL A 98 -4.47 -10.20 6.66
C VAL A 98 -5.26 -10.87 5.56
N VAL A 99 -4.63 -11.81 4.86
CA VAL A 99 -5.23 -12.61 3.80
C VAL A 99 -5.83 -13.88 4.39
N ARG A 100 -7.09 -14.15 4.05
CA ARG A 100 -7.78 -15.39 4.39
C ARG A 100 -8.18 -16.15 3.14
N ARG A 101 -7.84 -17.44 3.11
CA ARG A 101 -8.24 -18.40 2.08
C ARG A 101 -9.30 -19.32 2.65
N ASN A 102 -10.49 -19.32 2.07
CA ASN A 102 -11.63 -20.10 2.60
C ASN A 102 -11.83 -19.86 4.11
N PHE A 103 -11.78 -18.60 4.55
CA PHE A 103 -11.88 -18.16 5.96
C PHE A 103 -10.69 -18.48 6.88
N TYR A 104 -9.73 -19.30 6.46
CA TYR A 104 -8.53 -19.58 7.24
C TYR A 104 -7.44 -18.54 6.99
N LEU A 105 -6.70 -18.18 8.04
CA LEU A 105 -5.51 -17.34 7.90
C LEU A 105 -4.53 -18.00 6.93
N TRP A 106 -4.16 -17.28 5.87
CA TRP A 106 -3.26 -17.76 4.83
C TRP A 106 -1.94 -17.00 4.84
N GLU A 107 -2.01 -15.67 4.88
CA GLU A 107 -0.84 -14.80 4.78
C GLU A 107 -1.08 -13.49 5.52
N VAL A 108 0.00 -12.88 6.02
CA VAL A 108 -0.02 -11.51 6.52
C VAL A 108 0.99 -10.70 5.71
N ILE A 109 0.50 -9.65 5.06
CA ILE A 109 1.30 -8.70 4.31
C ILE A 109 1.55 -7.49 5.22
N GLY A 110 2.77 -6.99 5.29
CA GLY A 110 3.10 -5.85 6.14
C GLY A 110 3.79 -4.74 5.35
N PHE A 111 3.33 -3.51 5.56
CA PHE A 111 3.92 -2.30 4.98
C PHE A 111 4.31 -1.33 6.11
N PRO A 112 5.60 -1.17 6.41
CA PRO A 112 6.03 -0.18 7.38
C PRO A 112 5.83 1.21 6.81
N VAL A 113 5.12 2.07 7.54
CA VAL A 113 4.81 3.45 7.15
C VAL A 113 5.02 4.37 8.35
N ARG A 114 5.12 5.66 8.10
CA ARG A 114 5.20 6.67 9.15
C ARG A 114 3.91 7.49 9.12
N VAL A 115 3.08 7.32 10.14
CA VAL A 115 1.78 8.01 10.23
C VAL A 115 1.95 9.26 11.09
N VAL A 116 1.68 10.42 10.51
CA VAL A 116 1.88 11.72 11.14
C VAL A 116 0.62 12.58 11.07
N GLU A 117 0.55 13.59 11.92
CA GLU A 117 -0.47 14.63 11.80
C GLU A 117 -0.25 15.46 10.52
N PRO A 118 -1.32 15.95 9.87
CA PRO A 118 -1.18 16.87 8.76
C PRO A 118 -0.49 18.17 9.21
N PRO A 119 0.25 18.83 8.30
CA PRO A 119 0.83 20.14 8.60
C PRO A 119 -0.29 21.11 9.02
N ARG A 120 -0.11 21.81 10.14
CA ARG A 120 -1.06 22.83 10.59
C ARG A 120 -1.03 23.97 9.58
N ASN A 121 -2.17 24.28 8.96
CA ASN A 121 -2.30 25.54 8.22
C ASN A 121 -2.21 26.68 9.23
N GLU A 122 -1.12 27.46 9.19
CA GLU A 122 -0.89 28.62 10.06
C GLU A 122 -1.83 29.81 9.80
N THR A 123 -3.02 29.60 9.24
CA THR A 123 -3.97 30.66 8.87
C THR A 123 -5.03 30.98 9.92
N ASP A 124 -5.14 30.22 11.01
CA ASP A 124 -6.09 30.52 12.10
C ASP A 124 -5.42 31.24 13.27
N SER A 125 -4.78 32.38 12.97
CA SER A 125 -4.46 33.40 13.97
C SER A 125 -5.19 34.69 13.59
N SER A 126 -6.33 34.93 14.22
CA SER A 126 -7.02 36.23 14.28
C SER A 126 -7.44 36.50 15.71
#